data_AF-A0A7Y7DUI0-F1
#
_entry.id   AF-A0A7Y7DUI0-F1
#
_cell.length_a   1.000
_cell.length_b   1.000
_cell.length_c   1.000
_cell.angle_alpha   90.00
_cell.angle_beta   90.00
_cell.angle_gamma   90.00
#
_symmetry.space_group_name_H-M   'P 1'
#
loop_
_entity.id
_entity.type
_entity.pdbx_description
1 polymer ?
#
loop_
_entity_poly.entity_id
_entity_poly.type
_entity_poly.pdbx_seq_one_letter_code
_entity_poly.pdbx_strand_id
1 'polypeptide(L)'
;MIQTKRIKLIAILVAIISLGACKKDADVEEVSSGSNPGTTLEEPDLTHLPFGGESPNNILIQNEGDPQPDFLSLWLCGLPANGAGNSNAADWTNPDGSWNYDLKPQVEGNMLWPHELEIYLDGNGNRIISGNGLPDHPTGIFPVTPGSAAYQYDGNPNVISPQNVQYVFDAMPVEASQPSCVPFGPSGISLTGCAIYHGSSTLGNDAAAHEMLDRFGGHTDGTERYHYHYPSDDLMDHIQPHNTGHSPLTGYMLDGFGIYGPYGENGELLTSADLDECHGHKHPVMWDGEMVDIYHYHWTYDFPYNIGCFKGNP
;
A
#
# COMPACT_ATOMS: atom_id res chain seq x y z
N MET A 1 51.12 -35.02 16.94
CA MET A 1 50.83 -36.46 17.04
C MET A 1 49.40 -36.60 17.53
N ILE A 2 48.51 -37.03 16.65
CA ILE A 2 47.05 -37.07 16.80
C ILE A 2 46.67 -38.50 17.20
N GLN A 3 45.90 -38.69 18.28
CA GLN A 3 45.34 -39.99 18.65
C GLN A 3 43.90 -40.12 18.12
N THR A 4 43.68 -41.16 17.31
CA THR A 4 42.40 -41.56 16.71
C THR A 4 41.62 -42.50 17.64
N LYS A 5 40.35 -42.17 17.89
CA LYS A 5 39.36 -43.04 18.55
C LYS A 5 38.77 -44.02 17.53
N ARG A 6 38.65 -45.30 17.89
CA ARG A 6 37.85 -46.32 17.17
C ARG A 6 36.59 -46.64 17.97
N ILE A 7 35.42 -46.46 17.37
CA ILE A 7 34.10 -46.82 17.91
C ILE A 7 33.69 -48.17 17.30
N LYS A 8 33.21 -49.10 18.13
CA LYS A 8 32.71 -50.42 17.74
C LYS A 8 31.22 -50.35 17.39
N LEU A 9 30.85 -50.98 16.28
CA LEU A 9 29.49 -51.13 15.77
C LEU A 9 28.79 -52.31 16.49
N ILE A 10 27.55 -52.13 16.93
CA ILE A 10 26.68 -53.19 17.46
C ILE A 10 25.48 -53.35 16.51
N ALA A 11 25.28 -54.56 16.00
CA ALA A 11 24.14 -54.94 15.18
C ALA A 11 23.03 -55.52 16.07
N ILE A 12 21.78 -55.07 15.89
CA ILE A 12 20.60 -55.59 16.58
C ILE A 12 19.69 -56.24 15.54
N LEU A 13 19.36 -57.51 15.78
CA LEU A 13 18.47 -58.38 15.02
C LEU A 13 17.00 -58.05 15.37
N VAL A 14 16.12 -57.89 14.39
CA VAL A 14 14.67 -57.76 14.61
C VAL A 14 13.96 -58.98 14.02
N ALA A 15 13.18 -59.66 14.86
CA ALA A 15 12.37 -60.82 14.50
C ALA A 15 11.02 -60.40 13.90
N ILE A 16 10.62 -61.07 12.82
CA ILE A 16 9.33 -60.89 12.14
C ILE A 16 8.32 -61.85 12.75
N ILE A 17 7.22 -61.34 13.30
CA ILE A 17 6.05 -62.12 13.72
C ILE A 17 4.88 -61.70 12.84
N SER A 18 4.33 -62.66 12.11
CA SER A 18 3.12 -62.53 11.28
C SER A 18 1.94 -63.18 11.99
N LEU A 19 0.85 -62.41 12.20
CA LEU A 19 -0.44 -62.94 12.63
C LEU A 19 -1.60 -62.22 11.92
N GLY A 20 -2.31 -63.01 11.08
CA GLY A 20 -3.77 -63.14 11.06
C GLY A 20 -4.66 -61.92 10.83
N ALA A 21 -5.24 -61.84 9.63
CA ALA A 21 -6.38 -60.98 9.31
C ALA A 21 -7.67 -61.44 10.02
N CYS A 22 -8.41 -60.49 10.60
CA CYS A 22 -9.84 -60.61 10.92
C CYS A 22 -10.53 -59.27 10.60
N LYS A 23 -11.62 -59.37 9.82
CA LYS A 23 -12.50 -58.29 9.38
C LYS A 23 -13.66 -58.16 10.37
N LYS A 24 -13.97 -56.95 10.85
CA LYS A 24 -15.35 -56.46 11.09
C LYS A 24 -15.39 -54.98 11.51
N ASP A 25 -15.94 -54.19 10.60
CA ASP A 25 -16.78 -52.99 10.71
C ASP A 25 -16.75 -52.19 12.02
N ALA A 26 -16.16 -51.00 11.92
CA ALA A 26 -16.54 -49.82 12.68
C ALA A 26 -16.52 -48.64 11.69
N ASP A 27 -17.67 -47.97 11.53
CA ASP A 27 -17.81 -46.73 10.76
C ASP A 27 -16.88 -45.67 11.38
N VAL A 28 -15.81 -45.35 10.66
CA VAL A 28 -15.03 -44.15 10.88
C VAL A 28 -15.50 -43.18 9.81
N GLU A 29 -16.20 -42.13 10.23
CA GLU A 29 -16.36 -40.93 9.41
C GLU A 29 -14.95 -40.42 9.10
N GLU A 30 -14.48 -40.68 7.88
CA GLU A 30 -13.40 -39.91 7.29
C GLU A 30 -13.88 -38.47 7.22
N VAL A 31 -13.43 -37.64 8.17
CA VAL A 31 -13.31 -36.21 7.90
C VAL A 31 -12.35 -36.11 6.74
N SER A 32 -12.92 -36.05 5.54
CA SER A 32 -12.27 -35.57 4.34
C SER A 32 -11.58 -34.27 4.75
N SER A 33 -10.26 -34.34 4.85
CA SER A 33 -9.43 -33.14 4.72
C SER A 33 -9.70 -32.66 3.30
N GLY A 34 -10.73 -31.82 3.16
CA GLY A 34 -10.94 -31.01 1.98
C GLY A 34 -9.64 -30.28 1.77
N SER A 35 -8.87 -30.73 0.79
CA SER A 35 -7.84 -29.92 0.17
C SER A 35 -8.54 -28.64 -0.24
N ASN A 36 -8.31 -27.55 0.49
CA ASN A 36 -8.75 -26.23 0.05
C ASN A 36 -8.08 -26.05 -1.32
N PRO A 37 -8.84 -25.96 -2.43
CA PRO A 37 -8.22 -25.68 -3.71
C PRO A 37 -7.52 -24.33 -3.54
N GLY A 38 -6.25 -24.25 -3.93
CA GLY A 38 -5.46 -23.04 -3.79
C GLY A 38 -6.28 -21.84 -4.25
N THR A 39 -6.62 -20.97 -3.31
CA THR A 39 -7.37 -19.75 -3.55
C THR A 39 -6.41 -18.84 -4.30
N THR A 40 -6.58 -18.77 -5.63
CA THR A 40 -6.05 -17.67 -6.43
C THR A 40 -6.54 -16.38 -5.80
N LEU A 41 -5.64 -15.43 -5.57
CA LEU A 41 -6.00 -14.10 -5.08
C LEU A 41 -7.03 -13.47 -6.02
N GLU A 42 -7.96 -12.73 -5.44
CA GLU A 42 -8.92 -11.94 -6.21
C GLU A 42 -8.17 -10.79 -6.88
N GLU A 43 -8.29 -10.68 -8.20
CA GLU A 43 -7.68 -9.61 -8.98
C GLU A 43 -8.63 -8.40 -9.06
N PRO A 44 -8.12 -7.16 -8.91
CA PRO A 44 -8.95 -5.96 -9.02
C PRO A 44 -9.51 -5.77 -10.43
N ASP A 45 -10.73 -5.25 -10.55
CA ASP A 45 -11.24 -4.73 -11.83
C ASP A 45 -10.72 -3.30 -12.05
N LEU A 46 -9.56 -3.19 -12.68
CA LEU A 46 -8.93 -1.92 -13.03
C LEU A 46 -9.62 -1.20 -14.21
N THR A 47 -10.64 -1.81 -14.81
CA THR A 47 -11.31 -1.27 -16.00
C THR A 47 -12.54 -0.42 -15.68
N HIS A 48 -13.07 -0.49 -14.45
CA HIS A 48 -14.24 0.27 -13.99
C HIS A 48 -14.03 0.84 -12.57
N LEU A 49 -12.97 1.61 -12.39
CA LEU A 49 -12.68 2.28 -11.12
C LEU A 49 -13.58 3.50 -10.94
N PRO A 50 -14.05 3.80 -9.72
CA PRO A 50 -14.80 5.02 -9.49
C PRO A 50 -13.86 6.24 -9.43
N PHE A 51 -14.33 7.41 -9.88
CA PHE A 51 -13.59 8.66 -9.69
C PHE A 51 -13.69 9.16 -8.26
N GLY A 52 -12.62 9.76 -7.76
CA GLY A 52 -12.65 10.66 -6.60
C GLY A 52 -13.16 12.07 -6.93
N GLY A 53 -13.81 12.69 -5.95
CA GLY A 53 -14.42 14.01 -6.07
C GLY A 53 -15.88 13.99 -6.55
N GLU A 54 -16.43 12.80 -6.84
CA GLU A 54 -17.82 12.60 -7.21
C GLU A 54 -18.50 11.62 -6.26
N SER A 55 -19.73 11.94 -5.82
CA SER A 55 -20.48 11.09 -4.91
C SER A 55 -20.64 9.66 -5.46
N PRO A 56 -20.40 8.61 -4.66
CA PRO A 56 -20.19 8.64 -3.20
C PRO A 56 -18.75 8.92 -2.74
N ASN A 57 -17.79 8.99 -3.65
CA ASN A 57 -16.36 9.11 -3.36
C ASN A 57 -15.90 10.57 -3.32
N ASN A 58 -16.07 11.24 -2.19
CA ASN A 58 -15.92 12.69 -2.13
C ASN A 58 -14.49 13.12 -1.76
N ILE A 59 -14.14 14.34 -2.18
CA ILE A 59 -13.02 15.10 -1.63
C ILE A 59 -13.61 16.20 -0.76
N LEU A 60 -13.50 16.02 0.55
CA LEU A 60 -14.03 16.93 1.57
C LEU A 60 -12.93 17.90 1.98
N ILE A 61 -13.27 19.17 2.21
CA ILE A 61 -12.29 20.22 2.51
C ILE A 61 -12.67 20.96 3.79
N GLN A 62 -11.87 20.75 4.84
CA GLN A 62 -12.14 21.29 6.18
C GLN A 62 -12.30 22.80 6.20
N ASN A 63 -11.39 23.52 5.53
CA ASN A 63 -11.43 24.98 5.48
C ASN A 63 -12.48 25.55 4.52
N GLU A 64 -13.24 24.70 3.81
CA GLU A 64 -14.31 25.09 2.89
C GLU A 64 -15.71 24.63 3.35
N GLY A 65 -15.81 24.02 4.54
CA GLY A 65 -17.10 23.76 5.19
C GLY A 65 -17.38 22.31 5.57
N ASP A 66 -16.43 21.39 5.35
CA ASP A 66 -16.58 19.98 5.73
C ASP A 66 -15.87 19.68 7.07
N PRO A 67 -16.56 19.75 8.21
CA PRO A 67 -15.89 19.80 9.52
C PRO A 67 -15.38 18.45 10.04
N GLN A 68 -15.66 17.35 9.35
CA GLN A 68 -15.39 15.97 9.79
C GLN A 68 -15.19 15.05 8.57
N PRO A 69 -14.52 13.90 8.74
CA PRO A 69 -14.39 12.94 7.65
C PRO A 69 -15.75 12.26 7.38
N ASP A 70 -15.83 11.59 6.22
CA ASP A 70 -16.98 10.77 5.84
C ASP A 70 -16.50 9.47 5.18
N PHE A 71 -17.37 8.48 5.19
CA PHE A 71 -17.13 7.20 4.54
C PHE A 71 -16.88 7.39 3.03
N LEU A 72 -16.01 6.55 2.45
CA LEU A 72 -15.59 6.61 1.03
C LEU A 72 -14.93 7.94 0.60
N SER A 73 -14.54 8.80 1.54
CA SER A 73 -14.12 10.16 1.23
C SER A 73 -12.70 10.44 1.70
N LEU A 74 -12.01 11.32 0.96
CA LEU A 74 -10.76 11.92 1.39
C LEU A 74 -11.06 13.26 2.06
N TRP A 75 -10.64 13.43 3.31
CA TRP A 75 -10.84 14.66 4.08
C TRP A 75 -9.56 15.49 4.18
N LEU A 76 -9.48 16.53 3.37
CA LEU A 76 -8.34 17.44 3.28
C LEU A 76 -8.49 18.62 4.24
N CYS A 77 -7.36 19.09 4.79
CA CYS A 77 -7.38 20.29 5.62
C CYS A 77 -7.66 21.58 4.83
N GLY A 78 -7.41 21.59 3.53
CA GLY A 78 -7.56 22.75 2.65
C GLY A 78 -6.88 22.49 1.31
N LEU A 79 -7.22 23.20 0.24
CA LEU A 79 -6.54 23.11 -1.06
C LEU A 79 -5.43 24.17 -1.22
N PRO A 80 -4.38 23.91 -2.02
CA PRO A 80 -3.42 24.93 -2.41
C PRO A 80 -4.09 26.04 -3.23
N ALA A 81 -3.83 27.30 -2.90
CA ALA A 81 -4.45 28.44 -3.59
C ALA A 81 -4.11 28.53 -5.09
N ASN A 82 -2.97 27.97 -5.51
CA ASN A 82 -2.49 27.99 -6.89
C ASN A 82 -2.31 26.55 -7.42
N GLY A 83 -3.30 25.69 -7.16
CA GLY A 83 -3.30 24.33 -7.71
C GLY A 83 -3.13 24.30 -9.23
N ALA A 84 -2.37 23.32 -9.71
CA ALA A 84 -2.09 23.09 -11.12
C ALA A 84 -1.92 21.59 -11.36
N GLY A 85 -2.19 21.14 -12.59
CA GLY A 85 -2.12 19.74 -12.96
C GLY A 85 -3.04 19.48 -14.15
N ASN A 86 -3.05 18.24 -14.63
CA ASN A 86 -4.06 17.81 -15.60
C ASN A 86 -5.42 17.62 -14.90
N SER A 87 -6.48 17.96 -15.60
CA SER A 87 -7.86 17.73 -15.16
C SER A 87 -8.69 16.96 -16.17
N ASN A 88 -8.16 16.69 -17.36
CA ASN A 88 -8.87 15.96 -18.40
C ASN A 88 -8.55 14.46 -18.33
N ALA A 89 -9.58 13.65 -18.08
CA ALA A 89 -9.51 12.19 -18.04
C ALA A 89 -10.38 11.51 -19.13
N ALA A 90 -10.88 12.27 -20.11
CA ALA A 90 -11.91 11.80 -21.03
C ALA A 90 -11.51 10.58 -21.86
N ASP A 91 -10.23 10.41 -22.19
CA ASP A 91 -9.75 9.31 -23.05
C ASP A 91 -9.76 7.94 -22.35
N TRP A 92 -9.88 7.91 -21.02
CA TRP A 92 -10.01 6.70 -20.21
C TRP A 92 -11.25 6.73 -19.30
N THR A 93 -12.19 7.64 -19.56
CA THR A 93 -13.50 7.65 -18.90
C THR A 93 -14.48 6.76 -19.66
N ASN A 94 -15.10 5.81 -18.95
CA ASN A 94 -16.10 4.92 -19.50
C ASN A 94 -17.46 5.63 -19.65
N PRO A 95 -18.36 5.13 -20.52
CA PRO A 95 -19.70 5.70 -20.68
C PRO A 95 -20.58 5.67 -19.43
N ASP A 96 -20.26 4.81 -18.46
CA ASP A 96 -20.99 4.68 -17.19
C ASP A 96 -20.49 5.63 -16.08
N GLY A 97 -19.44 6.43 -16.37
CA GLY A 97 -18.85 7.37 -15.43
C GLY A 97 -17.71 6.80 -14.59
N SER A 98 -17.36 5.52 -14.74
CA SER A 98 -16.11 4.97 -14.18
C SER A 98 -14.90 5.35 -15.05
N TRP A 99 -13.69 5.07 -14.56
CA TRP A 99 -12.46 5.19 -15.34
C TRP A 99 -11.71 3.88 -15.47
N ASN A 100 -10.96 3.76 -16.56
CA ASN A 100 -10.21 2.57 -16.93
C ASN A 100 -8.71 2.84 -16.80
N TYR A 101 -8.08 2.25 -15.80
CA TYR A 101 -6.65 2.40 -15.53
C TYR A 101 -5.80 1.91 -16.71
N ASP A 102 -6.17 0.80 -17.35
CA ASP A 102 -5.41 0.16 -18.43
C ASP A 102 -5.34 1.00 -19.70
N LEU A 103 -6.29 1.94 -19.89
CA LEU A 103 -6.29 2.88 -21.02
C LEU A 103 -5.44 4.12 -20.77
N LYS A 104 -5.10 4.41 -19.50
CA LYS A 104 -4.42 5.64 -19.11
C LYS A 104 -2.92 5.55 -19.43
N PRO A 105 -2.34 6.51 -20.18
CA PRO A 105 -0.91 6.54 -20.42
C PRO A 105 -0.12 6.69 -19.11
N GLN A 106 1.06 6.07 -19.08
CA GLN A 106 2.01 6.18 -17.97
C GLN A 106 3.25 6.95 -18.42
N VAL A 107 3.93 7.59 -17.46
CA VAL A 107 5.24 8.20 -17.70
C VAL A 107 6.29 7.09 -17.85
N GLU A 108 6.71 6.82 -19.09
CA GLU A 108 7.70 5.80 -19.39
C GLU A 108 9.10 6.17 -18.86
N GLY A 109 9.85 5.16 -18.45
CA GLY A 109 11.23 5.34 -17.99
C GLY A 109 11.74 4.17 -17.17
N ASN A 110 13.06 4.19 -16.92
CA ASN A 110 13.72 3.27 -16.00
C ASN A 110 14.89 4.00 -15.30
N MET A 111 14.60 5.15 -14.71
CA MET A 111 15.60 5.99 -14.04
C MET A 111 15.94 5.40 -12.67
N LEU A 112 17.22 5.12 -12.43
CA LEU A 112 17.71 4.56 -11.17
C LEU A 112 18.19 5.68 -10.24
N TRP A 113 18.00 5.48 -8.94
CA TRP A 113 18.28 6.48 -7.93
C TRP A 113 19.24 5.96 -6.86
N PRO A 114 20.10 6.83 -6.29
CA PRO A 114 20.91 6.49 -5.13
C PRO A 114 20.03 6.45 -3.87
N HIS A 115 19.23 5.39 -3.70
CA HIS A 115 18.32 5.22 -2.57
C HIS A 115 19.05 5.14 -1.22
N GLU A 116 18.50 5.84 -0.22
CA GLU A 116 18.89 5.72 1.19
C GLU A 116 17.64 5.71 2.08
N LEU A 117 17.47 4.65 2.87
CA LEU A 117 16.44 4.50 3.88
C LEU A 117 16.97 3.72 5.08
N GLU A 118 16.67 4.20 6.27
CA GLU A 118 16.91 3.52 7.54
C GLU A 118 15.64 3.58 8.38
N ILE A 119 15.17 2.43 8.86
CA ILE A 119 14.02 2.30 9.76
C ILE A 119 14.44 1.42 10.93
N TYR A 120 14.31 1.91 12.16
CA TYR A 120 14.60 1.13 13.35
C TYR A 120 13.82 1.62 14.57
N LEU A 121 13.69 0.73 15.56
CA LEU A 121 13.22 1.10 16.90
C LEU A 121 14.42 1.54 17.74
N ASP A 122 14.33 2.72 18.37
CA ASP A 122 15.43 3.30 19.15
C ASP A 122 15.60 2.67 20.55
N GLY A 123 14.66 1.80 20.95
CA GLY A 123 14.60 1.19 22.28
C GLY A 123 14.04 2.08 23.39
N ASN A 124 13.66 3.32 23.08
CA ASN A 124 13.04 4.29 23.99
C ASN A 124 11.57 4.55 23.67
N GLY A 125 10.95 3.66 22.89
CA GLY A 125 9.54 3.76 22.50
C GLY A 125 9.31 4.48 21.18
N ASN A 126 10.36 4.79 20.40
CA ASN A 126 10.22 5.46 19.11
C ASN A 126 10.64 4.57 17.95
N ARG A 127 9.95 4.75 16.82
CA ARG A 127 10.36 4.33 15.49
C ARG A 127 11.02 5.52 14.78
N ILE A 128 12.26 5.34 14.37
CA ILE A 128 13.04 6.34 13.65
C ILE A 128 13.04 5.96 12.18
N ILE A 129 12.70 6.91 11.32
CA ILE A 129 12.78 6.76 9.87
C ILE A 129 13.63 7.89 9.33
N SER A 130 14.71 7.56 8.64
CA SER A 130 15.55 8.55 7.98
C SER A 130 15.95 8.10 6.59
N GLY A 131 16.22 9.04 5.70
CA GLY A 131 16.56 8.71 4.32
C GLY A 131 16.61 9.93 3.42
N ASN A 132 16.64 9.67 2.11
CA ASN A 132 16.77 10.71 1.10
C ASN A 132 15.54 10.88 0.19
N GLY A 133 14.43 10.17 0.46
CA GLY A 133 13.17 10.32 -0.28
C GLY A 133 13.19 9.80 -1.71
N LEU A 134 14.27 9.12 -2.13
CA LEU A 134 14.40 8.52 -3.45
C LEU A 134 14.06 7.03 -3.40
N PRO A 135 13.45 6.46 -4.46
CA PRO A 135 13.00 5.07 -4.43
C PRO A 135 14.13 4.08 -4.64
N ASP A 136 14.01 2.88 -4.06
CA ASP A 136 14.86 1.72 -4.34
C ASP A 136 14.47 0.95 -5.62
N HIS A 137 13.48 1.46 -6.36
CA HIS A 137 13.04 0.96 -7.66
C HIS A 137 13.26 2.02 -8.76
N PRO A 138 13.22 1.65 -10.06
CA PRO A 138 13.28 2.63 -11.13
C PRO A 138 12.00 3.48 -11.23
N THR A 139 12.13 4.71 -11.73
CA THR A 139 10.98 5.58 -12.04
C THR A 139 10.83 5.84 -13.54
N GLY A 140 9.71 6.47 -13.91
CA GLY A 140 9.54 7.19 -15.16
C GLY A 140 10.57 8.32 -15.35
N ILE A 141 10.62 8.89 -16.56
CA ILE A 141 11.46 10.06 -16.85
C ILE A 141 10.70 11.33 -16.47
N PHE A 142 11.18 12.00 -15.43
CA PHE A 142 10.71 13.32 -15.00
C PHE A 142 11.86 14.35 -15.17
N PRO A 143 11.65 15.49 -15.85
CA PRO A 143 10.38 16.01 -16.38
C PRO A 143 9.81 15.15 -17.51
N VAL A 144 8.49 15.15 -17.66
CA VAL A 144 7.82 14.32 -18.67
C VAL A 144 8.35 14.69 -20.05
N THR A 145 8.82 13.68 -20.80
CA THR A 145 9.56 13.90 -22.04
C THR A 145 8.64 14.48 -23.13
N PRO A 146 8.97 15.66 -23.72
CA PRO A 146 8.19 16.22 -24.82
C PRO A 146 8.02 15.23 -25.99
N GLY A 147 6.77 15.04 -26.41
CA GLY A 147 6.41 14.11 -27.50
C GLY A 147 6.17 12.66 -27.09
N SER A 148 6.35 12.30 -25.81
CA SER A 148 5.86 11.02 -25.26
C SER A 148 4.33 10.98 -25.22
N ALA A 149 3.74 9.79 -25.02
CA ALA A 149 2.30 9.63 -24.89
C ALA A 149 1.75 10.42 -23.69
N ALA A 150 2.37 10.29 -22.51
CA ALA A 150 1.98 11.02 -21.30
C ALA A 150 2.03 12.56 -21.49
N TYR A 151 3.02 13.09 -22.22
CA TYR A 151 3.17 14.53 -22.47
C TYR A 151 1.98 15.16 -23.19
N GLN A 152 1.17 14.38 -23.91
CA GLN A 152 -0.04 14.88 -24.56
C GLN A 152 -1.10 15.32 -23.55
N TYR A 153 -1.06 14.78 -22.33
CA TYR A 153 -2.01 15.01 -21.25
C TYR A 153 -1.40 15.89 -20.15
N ASP A 154 -0.16 15.61 -19.78
CA ASP A 154 0.54 16.33 -18.73
C ASP A 154 2.02 16.53 -19.08
N GLY A 155 2.40 17.79 -19.23
CA GLY A 155 3.77 18.20 -19.52
C GLY A 155 4.62 18.43 -18.27
N ASN A 156 4.26 17.84 -17.13
CA ASN A 156 4.87 18.02 -15.80
C ASN A 156 6.38 18.33 -15.90
N PRO A 157 6.78 19.59 -15.63
CA PRO A 157 8.13 20.08 -15.89
C PRO A 157 9.09 19.77 -14.73
N ASN A 158 8.63 19.10 -13.67
CA ASN A 158 9.36 18.95 -12.44
C ASN A 158 10.37 17.79 -12.51
N VAL A 159 11.45 17.91 -11.74
CA VAL A 159 12.50 16.89 -11.60
C VAL A 159 12.30 16.09 -10.31
N ILE A 160 13.01 14.98 -10.16
CA ILE A 160 13.11 14.25 -8.89
C ILE A 160 14.46 14.58 -8.26
N SER A 161 14.42 15.04 -7.01
CA SER A 161 15.58 15.43 -6.21
C SER A 161 15.53 14.80 -4.81
N PRO A 162 16.69 14.53 -4.17
CA PRO A 162 16.74 14.06 -2.80
C PRO A 162 16.04 15.01 -1.82
N GLN A 163 15.36 14.43 -0.84
CA GLN A 163 14.65 15.10 0.24
C GLN A 163 15.29 14.75 1.58
N ASN A 164 15.24 15.62 2.59
CA ASN A 164 15.67 15.24 3.94
C ASN A 164 14.50 14.55 4.67
N VAL A 165 14.52 13.21 4.70
CA VAL A 165 13.53 12.41 5.45
C VAL A 165 14.05 12.20 6.87
N GLN A 166 13.30 12.68 7.85
CA GLN A 166 13.53 12.42 9.28
C GLN A 166 12.19 12.42 10.02
N TYR A 167 11.68 11.22 10.32
CA TYR A 167 10.47 11.02 11.10
C TYR A 167 10.79 10.29 12.41
N VAL A 168 10.04 10.66 13.44
CA VAL A 168 10.02 9.99 14.74
C VAL A 168 8.56 9.70 15.03
N PHE A 169 8.19 8.43 14.99
CA PHE A 169 6.86 7.97 15.34
C PHE A 169 6.92 7.21 16.66
N ASP A 170 5.81 7.12 17.37
CA ASP A 170 5.69 6.17 18.47
C ASP A 170 5.86 4.75 17.91
N ALA A 171 6.64 3.91 18.60
CA ALA A 171 6.79 2.50 18.24
C ALA A 171 5.42 1.78 18.26
N MET A 172 4.53 2.23 19.15
CA MET A 172 3.14 1.81 19.24
C MET A 172 2.23 3.03 19.09
N PRO A 173 1.71 3.32 17.89
CA PRO A 173 0.82 4.45 17.66
C PRO A 173 -0.50 4.27 18.42
N VAL A 174 -1.15 5.40 18.73
CA VAL A 174 -2.37 5.45 19.52
C VAL A 174 -3.44 6.22 18.76
N GLU A 175 -4.64 5.67 18.71
CA GLU A 175 -5.79 6.35 18.12
C GLU A 175 -6.08 7.65 18.86
N ALA A 176 -6.27 8.73 18.10
CA ALA A 176 -6.70 10.00 18.63
C ALA A 176 -8.16 9.93 19.06
N SER A 177 -8.56 10.81 19.99
CA SER A 177 -9.96 10.89 20.41
C SER A 177 -10.91 11.30 19.28
N GLN A 178 -10.39 11.99 18.26
CA GLN A 178 -11.09 12.43 17.07
C GLN A 178 -10.11 12.37 15.89
N PRO A 179 -10.57 11.99 14.69
CA PRO A 179 -9.73 11.99 13.50
C PRO A 179 -9.33 13.42 13.11
N SER A 180 -8.24 13.56 12.35
CA SER A 180 -7.80 14.82 11.76
C SER A 180 -7.69 14.75 10.25
N CYS A 181 -7.94 15.87 9.58
CA CYS A 181 -7.82 16.00 8.14
C CYS A 181 -6.38 15.77 7.67
N VAL A 182 -6.23 15.40 6.41
CA VAL A 182 -4.92 15.22 5.77
C VAL A 182 -4.46 16.55 5.15
N PRO A 183 -3.26 17.08 5.49
CA PRO A 183 -2.73 18.26 4.85
C PRO A 183 -2.19 17.92 3.46
N PHE A 184 -2.04 18.93 2.61
CA PHE A 184 -1.36 18.75 1.32
C PHE A 184 0.10 18.36 1.51
N GLY A 185 0.53 17.41 0.68
CA GLY A 185 1.89 16.88 0.68
C GLY A 185 1.93 15.43 1.21
N PRO A 186 3.07 15.01 1.79
CA PRO A 186 3.21 13.66 2.33
C PRO A 186 2.14 13.38 3.39
N SER A 187 1.42 12.29 3.20
CA SER A 187 0.52 11.68 4.19
C SER A 187 1.18 10.49 4.89
N GLY A 188 2.26 9.95 4.31
CA GLY A 188 3.08 8.90 4.90
C GLY A 188 4.40 8.70 4.17
N ILE A 189 5.11 7.64 4.53
CA ILE A 189 6.35 7.17 3.93
C ILE A 189 6.27 5.67 3.64
N SER A 190 6.59 5.29 2.41
CA SER A 190 6.67 3.90 1.97
C SER A 190 7.98 3.24 2.41
N LEU A 191 7.97 1.92 2.53
CA LEU A 191 9.17 1.11 2.75
C LEU A 191 10.16 1.15 1.57
N THR A 192 9.79 1.72 0.42
CA THR A 192 10.71 2.07 -0.68
C THR A 192 11.52 3.35 -0.42
N GLY A 193 11.18 4.10 0.64
CA GLY A 193 11.80 5.37 1.02
C GLY A 193 11.09 6.61 0.49
N CYS A 194 10.11 6.46 -0.40
CA CYS A 194 9.37 7.58 -0.99
C CYS A 194 8.13 7.99 -0.20
N ALA A 195 7.67 9.21 -0.42
CA ALA A 195 6.46 9.70 0.24
C ALA A 195 5.20 9.06 -0.36
N ILE A 196 4.21 8.87 0.50
CA ILE A 196 2.85 8.49 0.15
C ILE A 196 2.00 9.75 0.22
N TYR A 197 1.33 10.12 -0.87
CA TYR A 197 0.39 11.24 -0.92
C TYR A 197 -1.04 10.70 -0.95
N HIS A 198 -1.96 11.49 -0.41
CA HIS A 198 -3.39 11.22 -0.48
C HIS A 198 -3.92 11.22 -1.92
N GLY A 199 -5.10 10.66 -2.16
CA GLY A 199 -5.68 10.50 -3.50
C GLY A 199 -6.03 11.79 -4.27
N SER A 200 -5.97 12.97 -3.67
CA SER A 200 -6.26 14.25 -4.36
C SER A 200 -5.03 14.91 -4.98
N SER A 201 -5.20 15.49 -6.17
CA SER A 201 -4.27 16.44 -6.76
C SER A 201 -4.39 17.82 -6.11
N THR A 202 -3.53 18.76 -6.51
CA THR A 202 -3.64 20.16 -6.08
C THR A 202 -4.86 20.91 -6.64
N LEU A 203 -5.55 20.35 -7.64
CA LEU A 203 -6.81 20.87 -8.17
C LEU A 203 -8.05 20.38 -7.39
N GLY A 204 -7.89 19.50 -6.40
CA GLY A 204 -9.01 18.93 -5.65
C GLY A 204 -9.79 17.88 -6.44
N ASN A 205 -9.15 17.21 -7.40
CA ASN A 205 -9.70 16.06 -8.12
C ASN A 205 -8.83 14.83 -7.88
N ASP A 206 -9.28 13.67 -8.35
CA ASP A 206 -8.56 12.40 -8.26
C ASP A 206 -7.17 12.44 -8.95
N ALA A 207 -6.10 12.40 -8.17
CA ALA A 207 -4.73 12.45 -8.70
C ALA A 207 -4.42 11.24 -9.58
N ALA A 208 -4.83 10.03 -9.19
CA ALA A 208 -4.52 8.81 -9.94
C ALA A 208 -5.24 8.79 -11.29
N ALA A 209 -6.48 9.27 -11.33
CA ALA A 209 -7.27 9.34 -12.55
C ALA A 209 -6.87 10.51 -13.45
N HIS A 210 -6.38 11.63 -12.91
CA HIS A 210 -6.12 12.85 -13.69
C HIS A 210 -4.64 13.16 -13.97
N GLU A 211 -3.72 12.91 -13.04
CA GLU A 211 -2.29 13.24 -13.22
C GLU A 211 -1.52 12.11 -13.91
N MET A 212 -0.41 12.40 -14.60
CA MET A 212 0.39 11.35 -15.24
C MET A 212 1.39 10.73 -14.25
N LEU A 213 1.07 9.51 -13.83
CA LEU A 213 1.92 8.68 -12.96
C LEU A 213 2.80 7.76 -13.81
N ASP A 214 3.93 7.31 -13.26
CA ASP A 214 4.69 6.21 -13.84
C ASP A 214 4.09 4.84 -13.45
N ARG A 215 4.74 3.76 -13.89
CA ARG A 215 4.28 2.38 -13.64
C ARG A 215 4.24 1.98 -12.17
N PHE A 216 4.94 2.70 -11.30
CA PHE A 216 4.92 2.51 -9.84
C PHE A 216 3.85 3.38 -9.15
N GLY A 217 2.97 4.02 -9.91
CA GLY A 217 1.87 4.82 -9.35
C GLY A 217 2.34 6.13 -8.71
N GLY A 218 3.51 6.63 -9.10
CA GLY A 218 4.09 7.86 -8.57
C GLY A 218 4.51 8.88 -9.63
N HIS A 219 4.75 10.09 -9.16
CA HIS A 219 5.27 11.22 -9.95
C HIS A 219 5.99 12.22 -9.05
N THR A 220 6.35 13.39 -9.59
CA THR A 220 7.00 14.48 -8.86
C THR A 220 6.25 15.80 -9.05
N ASP A 221 6.33 16.70 -8.08
CA ASP A 221 5.67 18.00 -8.10
C ASP A 221 6.70 19.15 -7.99
N GLY A 222 6.22 20.38 -7.78
CA GLY A 222 7.07 21.56 -7.60
C GLY A 222 7.98 21.51 -6.36
N THR A 223 7.85 20.51 -5.49
CA THR A 223 8.77 20.25 -4.37
C THR A 223 9.93 19.32 -4.76
N GLU A 224 9.95 18.86 -6.01
CA GLU A 224 10.91 17.91 -6.58
C GLU A 224 10.94 16.56 -5.83
N ARG A 225 9.89 16.25 -5.08
CA ARG A 225 9.74 15.00 -4.34
C ARG A 225 9.04 13.97 -5.21
N TYR A 226 9.64 12.80 -5.38
CA TYR A 226 8.91 11.65 -5.90
C TYR A 226 7.96 11.08 -4.84
N HIS A 227 6.70 10.85 -5.22
CA HIS A 227 5.65 10.37 -4.33
C HIS A 227 4.60 9.54 -5.05
N TYR A 228 3.96 8.63 -4.32
CA TYR A 228 2.89 7.78 -4.83
C TYR A 228 1.52 8.37 -4.54
N HIS A 229 0.60 8.21 -5.48
CA HIS A 229 -0.84 8.40 -5.27
C HIS A 229 -1.63 7.10 -5.38
N TYR A 230 -1.06 6.06 -6.02
CA TYR A 230 -1.79 4.86 -6.41
C TYR A 230 -1.00 3.57 -6.13
N PRO A 231 -1.64 2.48 -5.69
CA PRO A 231 -0.99 1.21 -5.41
C PRO A 231 -0.87 0.36 -6.68
N SER A 232 -0.08 0.79 -7.66
CA SER A 232 0.18 -0.03 -8.85
C SER A 232 0.77 -1.39 -8.49
N ASP A 233 0.50 -2.41 -9.29
CA ASP A 233 1.04 -3.76 -9.07
C ASP A 233 2.58 -3.77 -9.02
N ASP A 234 3.27 -3.04 -9.91
CA ASP A 234 4.74 -2.91 -9.89
C ASP A 234 5.25 -2.40 -8.53
N LEU A 235 4.52 -1.48 -7.86
CA LEU A 235 4.86 -0.98 -6.53
C LEU A 235 4.61 -2.02 -5.44
N MET A 236 3.41 -2.61 -5.43
CA MET A 236 3.02 -3.60 -4.42
C MET A 236 3.94 -4.82 -4.47
N ASP A 237 4.21 -5.34 -5.67
CA ASP A 237 5.11 -6.46 -5.90
C ASP A 237 6.57 -6.12 -5.58
N HIS A 238 7.02 -4.89 -5.84
CA HIS A 238 8.38 -4.48 -5.51
C HIS A 238 8.62 -4.40 -4.01
N ILE A 239 7.67 -3.83 -3.26
CA ILE A 239 7.77 -3.75 -1.79
C ILE A 239 7.77 -5.16 -1.21
N GLN A 240 6.72 -5.94 -1.50
CA GLN A 240 6.64 -7.33 -1.09
C GLN A 240 5.54 -8.06 -1.89
N PRO A 241 5.92 -9.03 -2.74
CA PRO A 241 4.95 -9.83 -3.49
C PRO A 241 3.98 -10.52 -2.54
N HIS A 242 2.69 -10.26 -2.73
CA HIS A 242 1.65 -10.91 -1.96
C HIS A 242 1.30 -12.26 -2.59
N ASN A 243 1.09 -13.27 -1.75
CA ASN A 243 0.77 -14.62 -2.22
C ASN A 243 -0.44 -15.21 -1.51
N THR A 244 -0.68 -14.85 -0.25
CA THR A 244 -1.77 -15.39 0.59
C THR A 244 -2.04 -14.50 1.80
N GLY A 245 -3.28 -14.48 2.28
CA GLY A 245 -3.68 -13.88 3.57
C GLY A 245 -3.64 -12.36 3.56
N HIS A 246 -3.47 -11.76 4.74
CA HIS A 246 -3.34 -10.30 4.86
C HIS A 246 -2.13 -9.77 4.09
N SER A 247 -2.29 -8.60 3.47
CA SER A 247 -1.18 -7.91 2.83
C SER A 247 -0.06 -7.59 3.81
N PRO A 248 1.20 -7.49 3.36
CA PRO A 248 2.30 -7.03 4.20
C PRO A 248 2.24 -5.51 4.43
N LEU A 249 3.00 -5.06 5.43
CA LEU A 249 3.23 -3.64 5.68
C LEU A 249 3.96 -3.01 4.49
N THR A 250 3.47 -1.88 4.00
CA THR A 250 4.03 -1.15 2.85
C THR A 250 4.60 0.22 3.19
N GLY A 251 4.32 0.72 4.40
CA GLY A 251 4.79 2.01 4.88
C GLY A 251 4.18 2.41 6.21
N TYR A 252 4.40 3.67 6.59
CA TYR A 252 3.83 4.29 7.78
C TYR A 252 3.20 5.63 7.40
N MET A 253 2.00 5.89 7.90
CA MET A 253 1.36 7.19 7.79
C MET A 253 1.94 8.16 8.82
N LEU A 254 1.77 9.47 8.62
CA LEU A 254 2.40 10.47 9.49
C LEU A 254 1.90 10.46 10.94
N ASP A 255 0.75 9.84 11.20
CA ASP A 255 0.25 9.59 12.56
C ASP A 255 0.83 8.32 13.23
N GLY A 256 1.80 7.69 12.58
CA GLY A 256 2.58 6.56 13.09
C GLY A 256 1.98 5.18 12.81
N PHE A 257 0.73 5.10 12.35
CA PHE A 257 0.09 3.83 11.99
C PHE A 257 0.65 3.26 10.68
N GLY A 258 0.65 1.93 10.57
CA GLY A 258 1.08 1.25 9.34
C GLY A 258 0.05 1.38 8.23
N ILE A 259 0.52 1.34 6.98
CA ILE A 259 -0.31 1.14 5.79
C ILE A 259 0.09 -0.18 5.11
N TYR A 260 -0.89 -1.02 4.83
CA TYR A 260 -0.73 -2.36 4.26
C TYR A 260 -1.24 -2.40 2.81
N GLY A 261 -0.86 -3.43 2.05
CA GLY A 261 -1.40 -3.65 0.70
C GLY A 261 -2.91 -3.97 0.67
N PRO A 262 -3.48 -4.28 -0.50
CA PRO A 262 -4.93 -4.27 -0.72
C PRO A 262 -5.69 -5.51 -0.25
N TYR A 263 -5.05 -6.44 0.46
CA TYR A 263 -5.69 -7.69 0.91
C TYR A 263 -5.90 -7.75 2.42
N GLY A 264 -7.11 -8.12 2.84
CA GLY A 264 -7.56 -8.24 4.24
C GLY A 264 -7.18 -9.55 4.92
N GLU A 265 -7.66 -9.75 6.16
CA GLU A 265 -7.18 -10.84 7.04
C GLU A 265 -7.47 -12.24 6.51
N ASN A 266 -8.46 -12.39 5.62
CA ASN A 266 -8.83 -13.65 4.99
C ASN A 266 -8.22 -13.81 3.58
N GLY A 267 -7.40 -12.86 3.13
CA GLY A 267 -6.83 -12.81 1.78
C GLY A 267 -7.81 -12.39 0.70
N GLU A 268 -8.93 -11.77 1.09
CA GLU A 268 -9.86 -11.06 0.22
C GLU A 268 -9.26 -9.75 -0.26
N LEU A 269 -9.59 -9.35 -1.48
CA LEU A 269 -9.27 -8.02 -1.98
C LEU A 269 -10.21 -7.02 -1.31
N LEU A 270 -9.65 -5.99 -0.68
CA LEU A 270 -10.40 -4.93 -0.02
C LEU A 270 -10.73 -3.80 -1.00
N THR A 271 -11.91 -3.21 -0.79
CA THR A 271 -12.34 -1.97 -1.40
C THR A 271 -12.51 -0.89 -0.34
N SER A 272 -12.65 0.37 -0.74
CA SER A 272 -12.99 1.46 0.18
C SER A 272 -14.25 1.18 1.00
N ALA A 273 -15.17 0.35 0.50
CA ALA A 273 -16.41 0.00 1.20
C ALA A 273 -16.21 -0.94 2.40
N ASP A 274 -15.04 -1.57 2.51
CA ASP A 274 -14.71 -2.51 3.59
C ASP A 274 -14.01 -1.83 4.77
N LEU A 275 -13.60 -0.56 4.62
CA LEU A 275 -12.77 0.20 5.56
C LEU A 275 -13.57 1.28 6.30
N ASP A 276 -13.02 1.85 7.37
CA ASP A 276 -13.67 2.93 8.12
C ASP A 276 -13.56 4.31 7.42
N GLU A 277 -14.09 5.37 8.03
CA GLU A 277 -14.05 6.73 7.48
C GLU A 277 -12.64 7.30 7.25
N CYS A 278 -11.62 6.72 7.88
CA CYS A 278 -10.22 7.06 7.67
C CYS A 278 -9.49 6.10 6.73
N HIS A 279 -10.21 5.17 6.09
CA HIS A 279 -9.68 4.20 5.14
C HIS A 279 -8.74 3.16 5.80
N GLY A 280 -9.11 2.73 7.01
CA GLY A 280 -8.43 1.67 7.73
C GLY A 280 -9.38 0.87 8.60
N HIS A 281 -8.85 -0.06 9.38
CA HIS A 281 -9.62 -0.87 10.32
C HIS A 281 -8.71 -1.46 11.40
N LYS A 282 -9.28 -2.28 12.29
CA LYS A 282 -8.56 -2.88 13.41
C LYS A 282 -8.80 -4.38 13.48
N HIS A 283 -7.70 -5.11 13.40
CA HIS A 283 -7.59 -6.52 13.73
C HIS A 283 -6.10 -6.86 13.96
N PRO A 284 -5.75 -8.10 14.33
CA PRO A 284 -4.36 -8.51 14.45
C PRO A 284 -3.59 -8.44 13.12
N VAL A 285 -2.46 -7.75 13.10
CA VAL A 285 -1.49 -7.69 11.97
C VAL A 285 -0.06 -7.92 12.45
N MET A 286 0.84 -8.29 11.53
CA MET A 286 2.26 -8.43 11.83
C MET A 286 2.90 -7.05 12.01
N TRP A 287 3.21 -6.69 13.25
CA TRP A 287 3.80 -5.42 13.65
C TRP A 287 5.11 -5.66 14.39
N ASP A 288 6.23 -5.17 13.86
CA ASP A 288 7.57 -5.33 14.44
C ASP A 288 7.94 -6.77 14.83
N GLY A 289 7.42 -7.75 14.08
CA GLY A 289 7.70 -9.19 14.26
C GLY A 289 6.72 -9.92 15.18
N GLU A 290 5.69 -9.26 15.69
CA GLU A 290 4.65 -9.85 16.53
C GLU A 290 3.25 -9.58 15.96
N MET A 291 2.29 -10.48 16.22
CA MET A 291 0.89 -10.22 15.88
C MET A 291 0.28 -9.29 16.92
N VAL A 292 -0.15 -8.11 16.50
CA VAL A 292 -0.71 -7.07 17.38
C VAL A 292 -2.08 -6.65 16.86
N ASP A 293 -3.07 -6.61 17.74
CA ASP A 293 -4.38 -6.02 17.46
C ASP A 293 -4.25 -4.49 17.48
N ILE A 294 -4.10 -3.90 16.29
CA ILE A 294 -3.78 -2.48 16.11
C ILE A 294 -4.55 -1.94 14.92
N TYR A 295 -4.97 -0.67 15.00
CA TYR A 295 -5.51 0.01 13.84
C TYR A 295 -4.45 0.13 12.75
N HIS A 296 -4.83 0.01 11.49
CA HIS A 296 -3.92 0.17 10.35
C HIS A 296 -4.71 0.55 9.09
N TYR A 297 -4.04 1.22 8.17
CA TYR A 297 -4.59 1.62 6.88
C TYR A 297 -4.34 0.55 5.83
N HIS A 298 -5.11 0.63 4.76
CA HIS A 298 -4.89 -0.17 3.55
C HIS A 298 -4.72 0.72 2.32
N TRP A 299 -3.90 0.23 1.40
CA TRP A 299 -4.04 0.59 0.00
C TRP A 299 -5.30 -0.09 -0.57
N THR A 300 -6.02 0.57 -1.46
CA THR A 300 -7.08 -0.04 -2.27
C THR A 300 -6.99 0.50 -3.71
N TYR A 301 -7.56 -0.22 -4.67
CA TYR A 301 -7.52 0.20 -6.08
C TYR A 301 -8.59 1.22 -6.44
N ASP A 302 -9.60 1.41 -5.58
CA ASP A 302 -10.64 2.43 -5.67
C ASP A 302 -10.35 3.64 -4.77
N PHE A 303 -10.85 4.82 -5.17
CA PHE A 303 -10.67 6.06 -4.41
C PHE A 303 -11.19 5.90 -2.97
N PRO A 304 -10.50 6.40 -1.92
CA PRO A 304 -9.34 7.33 -1.93
C PRO A 304 -7.95 6.70 -2.11
N TYR A 305 -7.87 5.41 -2.44
CA TYR A 305 -6.66 4.60 -2.64
C TYR A 305 -5.81 4.36 -1.40
N ASN A 306 -5.75 5.33 -0.49
CA ASN A 306 -5.13 5.25 0.82
C ASN A 306 -5.92 6.15 1.78
N ILE A 307 -5.31 6.52 2.91
CA ILE A 307 -5.92 7.27 4.01
C ILE A 307 -7.00 8.30 3.62
N GLY A 308 -8.17 8.21 4.26
CA GLY A 308 -9.23 9.21 4.18
C GLY A 308 -9.05 10.34 5.20
N CYS A 309 -8.48 10.01 6.37
CA CYS A 309 -8.12 10.92 7.46
C CYS A 309 -7.10 10.28 8.39
N PHE A 310 -6.37 11.07 9.18
CA PHE A 310 -5.56 10.50 10.27
C PHE A 310 -6.45 10.05 11.43
N LYS A 311 -6.33 8.78 11.78
CA LYS A 311 -6.93 8.14 12.97
C LYS A 311 -6.08 8.40 14.22
N GLY A 312 -4.77 8.54 14.08
CA GLY A 312 -3.84 8.89 15.16
C GLY A 312 -3.60 10.39 15.29
N ASN A 313 -2.50 10.75 15.96
CA ASN A 313 -2.04 12.15 16.04
C ASN A 313 -0.81 12.33 15.13
N PRO A 314 -0.93 13.06 14.01
CA PRO A 314 0.19 13.38 13.12
C PRO A 314 1.13 14.46 13.66
#